data_AF-A0A7V8SUN7-F1
#
_entry.id   AF-A0A7V8SUN7-F1
#
_cell.length_a   1.000
_cell.length_b   1.000
_cell.length_c   1.000
_cell.angle_alpha   90.00
_cell.angle_beta   90.00
_cell.angle_gamma   90.00
#
_symmetry.space_group_name_H-M   'P 1'
#
loop_
_entity.id
_entity.type
_entity.pdbx_description
1 polymer ?
#
loop_
_entity_poly.entity_id
_entity_poly.type
_entity_poly.pdbx_seq_one_letter_code
_entity_poly.pdbx_strand_id
1 'polypeptide(L)' 'MIVGIRLESAPALGDVRQLPAGSWIYVFPNAKERPDWARYLDAITSAVAGGSSVSWLEGAT' A
#
# COMPACT_ATOMS: atom_id res chain seq x y z
N MET A 1 -11.69 1.94 4.26
CA MET A 1 -11.29 2.70 3.04
C MET A 1 -10.55 1.76 2.10
N ILE A 2 -10.46 2.05 0.81
CA ILE A 2 -9.68 1.26 -0.14
C ILE A 2 -8.66 2.19 -0.81
N VAL A 3 -7.40 1.76 -0.86
CA VAL A 3 -6.33 2.49 -1.56
C VAL A 3 -5.51 1.55 -2.45
N GLY A 4 -4.96 2.11 -3.53
CA GLY A 4 -4.05 1.40 -4.45
C GLY A 4 -2.67 2.04 -4.45
N ILE A 5 -1.63 1.21 -4.42
CA ILE A 5 -0.23 1.64 -4.58
C ILE A 5 0.27 1.09 -5.91
N ARG A 6 0.64 1.99 -6.83
CA ARG A 6 1.20 1.73 -8.17
C ARG A 6 2.47 2.56 -8.37
N LEU A 7 3.24 2.29 -9.41
CA LEU A 7 4.41 3.09 -9.77
C LEU A 7 4.06 4.58 -9.95
N GLU A 8 3.04 4.83 -10.76
CA GLU A 8 2.61 6.15 -11.21
C GLU A 8 1.76 6.91 -10.19
N SER A 9 1.11 6.19 -9.28
CA SER A 9 0.15 6.78 -8.34
C SER A 9 0.06 5.98 -7.05
N ALA A 10 0.14 6.70 -5.93
CA ALA A 10 -0.02 6.15 -4.59
C ALA A 10 -0.42 7.28 -3.62
N PRO A 11 -1.17 6.97 -2.54
CA PRO A 11 -1.47 7.94 -1.48
C PRO A 11 -0.20 8.39 -0.76
N ALA A 12 -0.25 9.53 -0.07
CA ALA A 12 0.88 9.95 0.73
C ALA A 12 1.21 8.90 1.82
N LEU A 13 2.49 8.72 2.12
CA LEU A 13 2.94 7.75 3.12
C LEU A 13 2.33 7.96 4.52
N GLY A 14 2.03 9.22 4.87
CA GLY A 14 1.34 9.55 6.13
C GLY A 14 -0.08 8.98 6.15
N ASP A 15 -0.81 9.14 5.05
CA ASP A 15 -2.18 8.63 4.90
C ASP A 15 -2.21 7.10 4.97
N VAL A 16 -1.25 6.43 4.32
CA VAL A 16 -1.13 4.96 4.38
C VAL A 16 -0.95 4.49 5.83
N ARG A 17 -0.07 5.14 6.61
CA ARG A 17 0.16 4.79 8.02
C ARG A 17 -1.06 4.99 8.91
N GLN A 18 -1.91 5.96 8.57
CA GLN A 18 -3.07 6.35 9.36
C GLN A 18 -4.37 5.72 8.85
N LEU A 19 -4.28 4.72 7.95
CA LEU A 19 -5.47 4.03 7.48
C LEU A 19 -6.25 3.42 8.65
N PRO A 20 -7.57 3.66 8.73
CA PRO A 20 -8.38 3.11 9.79
C PRO A 20 -8.48 1.59 9.66
N ALA A 21 -8.66 0.89 10.80
CA ALA A 21 -8.86 -0.55 10.83
C ALA A 21 -10.00 -0.99 9.88
N GLY A 22 -9.84 -2.16 9.26
CA GLY A 22 -10.76 -2.65 8.23
C GLY A 22 -10.58 -2.02 6.85
N SER A 23 -9.55 -1.19 6.65
CA SER A 23 -9.19 -0.69 5.32
C SER A 23 -8.44 -1.73 4.50
N TRP A 24 -8.48 -1.56 3.18
CA TRP A 24 -7.79 -2.43 2.21
C TRP A 24 -6.74 -1.67 1.43
N ILE A 25 -5.55 -2.26 1.33
CA ILE A 25 -4.43 -1.78 0.53
C ILE A 25 -4.23 -2.77 -0.61
N TYR A 26 -4.39 -2.32 -1.84
CA TYR A 26 -4.02 -3.09 -3.03
C TYR A 26 -2.65 -2.65 -3.53
N VAL A 27 -1.68 -3.56 -3.50
CA VAL A 27 -0.35 -3.32 -4.05
C VAL A 27 -0.28 -3.92 -5.46
N PHE A 28 -0.06 -3.09 -6.45
CA PHE A 28 0.05 -3.51 -7.84
C PHE A 28 1.47 -4.03 -8.18
N PRO A 29 1.62 -4.88 -9.22
CA PRO A 29 2.92 -5.47 -9.57
C PRO A 29 4.04 -4.44 -9.73
N ASN A 30 3.74 -3.31 -10.39
CA ASN A 30 4.70 -2.25 -10.68
C ASN A 30 5.02 -1.36 -9.46
N ALA A 31 4.33 -1.51 -8.33
CA ALA A 31 4.58 -0.69 -7.14
C ALA A 31 6.02 -0.86 -6.60
N LYS A 32 6.61 -2.04 -6.82
CA LYS A 32 7.99 -2.36 -6.39
C LYS A 32 9.05 -1.54 -7.13
N GLU A 33 8.72 -0.94 -8.26
CA GLU A 33 9.61 -0.10 -9.06
C GLU A 33 9.67 1.35 -8.54
N ARG A 34 8.84 1.70 -7.55
CA ARG A 34 8.86 3.05 -6.97
C ARG A 34 10.20 3.32 -6.28
N PRO A 35 10.78 4.53 -6.45
CA PRO A 35 12.04 4.89 -5.78
C PRO A 35 11.90 4.94 -4.25
N ASP A 36 10.68 5.16 -3.75
CA ASP A 36 10.35 5.19 -2.32
C ASP A 36 9.71 3.88 -1.82
N TRP A 37 9.83 2.78 -2.56
CA TRP A 37 9.16 1.52 -2.27
C TRP A 37 9.41 0.99 -0.85
N ALA A 38 10.65 1.06 -0.36
CA ALA A 38 10.98 0.63 1.00
C ALA A 38 10.18 1.39 2.08
N ARG A 39 9.84 2.66 1.83
CA ARG A 39 9.03 3.49 2.74
C ARG A 39 7.56 3.11 2.68
N TYR A 40 7.07 2.67 1.54
CA TYR A 40 5.72 2.11 1.42
C TYR A 40 5.59 0.77 2.14
N LEU A 41 6.60 -0.10 2.08
CA LEU A 41 6.60 -1.34 2.86
C LEU A 41 6.47 -1.08 4.36
N ASP A 42 7.21 -0.11 4.88
CA ASP A 42 7.10 0.35 6.28
C ASP A 42 5.71 0.90 6.61
N ALA A 43 5.15 1.74 5.73
CA ALA A 43 3.81 2.30 5.91
C ALA A 43 2.71 1.23 5.87
N ILE A 44 2.80 0.27 4.95
CA ILE A 44 1.89 -0.88 4.86
C ILE A 44 1.98 -1.72 6.13
N THR A 45 3.18 -2.00 6.62
CA THR A 45 3.39 -2.77 7.86
C THR A 45 2.72 -2.08 9.05
N SER A 46 2.87 -0.76 9.17
CA SER A 46 2.21 0.06 10.19
C SER A 46 0.68 -0.01 10.09
N ALA A 47 0.14 0.13 8.88
CA ALA A 47 -1.30 0.08 8.64
C ALA A 47 -1.91 -1.30 8.95
N VAL A 48 -1.20 -2.38 8.58
CA VAL A 48 -1.60 -3.76 8.88
C VAL A 48 -1.58 -4.03 10.37
N ALA A 49 -0.55 -3.56 11.09
CA ALA A 49 -0.51 -3.63 12.55
C ALA A 49 -1.69 -2.88 13.20
N GLY A 50 -2.19 -1.82 12.57
CA GLY A 50 -3.40 -1.09 12.96
C GLY A 50 -4.73 -1.76 12.54
N GLY A 51 -4.70 -2.94 11.93
CA GLY A 51 -5.90 -3.70 11.54
C GLY A 51 -6.38 -3.46 10.11
N SER A 52 -5.55 -2.87 9.24
CA SER A 52 -5.80 -2.88 7.79
C SER A 52 -5.41 -4.22 7.16
N SER A 53 -5.95 -4.52 5.99
CA SER A 53 -5.60 -5.68 5.18
C SER A 53 -4.82 -5.25 3.93
N VAL A 54 -3.87 -6.09 3.50
CA VAL A 54 -3.11 -5.89 2.27
C VAL A 54 -3.32 -7.05 1.31
N SER A 55 -3.50 -6.73 0.04
CA SER A 55 -3.56 -7.70 -1.06
C SER A 55 -2.50 -7.33 -2.10
N TRP A 56 -1.62 -8.29 -2.38
CA TRP A 56 -0.60 -8.21 -3.40
C TRP A 56 -1.21 -8.72 -4.70
N LEU A 57 -1.42 -7.81 -5.65
CA LEU A 57 -1.98 -8.18 -6.94
C LEU A 57 -0.85 -8.75 -7.79
N GLU A 58 -1.04 -9.97 -8.26
CA GLU A 58 -0.19 -10.60 -9.26
C GLU A 58 -0.56 -10.08 -10.65
N GLY A 59 0.41 -10.02 -11.56
CA GLY A 59 0.23 -9.45 -12.88
C GLY A 59 -0.82 -10.18 -13.70
N ALA A 60 -1.84 -9.45 -14.16
CA ALA A 60 -2.43 -9.75 -15.47
C ALA A 60 -1.49 -9.13 -16.52
N THR A 61 -1.06 -9.99 -17.44
CA THR A 61 -0.23 -9.69 -18.62
C THR A 61 -0.76 -8.53 -19.45
#